data_AF-A0A452XD89-F1
#
_entry.id   AF-A0A452XD89-F1
#
_cell.length_a   1.000
_cell.length_b   1.000
_cell.length_c   1.000
_cell.angle_alpha   90.00
_cell.angle_beta   90.00
_cell.angle_gamma   90.00
#
_symmetry.space_group_name_H-M   'P 1'
#
loop_
_entity.id
_entity.type
_entity.pdbx_description
1 polymer ?
#
loop_
_entity_poly.entity_id
_entity_poly.type
_entity_poly.pdbx_seq_one_letter_code
_entity_poly.pdbx_strand_id
1 'polypeptide(L)'
;GRQFRWGFYEGMLPTRKAMREDVIRYLRTFKARAVVDNPPELSFLHILVPPQSRPLPPTCMDLDSARISSTDKNLVALYAGGYRPGSDLLGGYLIYDASNDSLSVIPPLPSDDLRGAMGHQSAVIMCDPHGEGYLLAELIKKGGGLAGVWLWKSSAPEPKWVSVPGSHPLPPSRFTVDSC
;
A
#
# COMPACT_ATOMS: atom_id res chain seq x y z
N GLY A 1 8.74 8.48 36.85
CA GLY A 1 8.99 7.23 36.11
C GLY A 1 9.16 7.57 34.64
N ARG A 2 10.10 6.94 33.93
CA ARG A 2 10.27 7.19 32.49
C ARG A 2 9.23 6.39 31.72
N GLN A 3 8.27 7.13 31.16
CA GLN A 3 7.17 6.67 30.33
C GLN A 3 7.68 6.42 28.90
N PHE A 4 7.48 5.20 28.39
CA PHE A 4 7.48 5.00 26.94
C PHE A 4 6.06 5.21 26.40
N ARG A 5 5.97 5.74 25.17
CA ARG A 5 4.75 6.31 24.55
C ARG A 5 3.56 5.33 24.41
N TRP A 6 3.76 4.04 24.68
CA TRP A 6 2.77 2.99 24.47
C TRP A 6 2.59 2.20 25.76
N GLY A 7 1.82 2.78 26.67
CA GLY A 7 1.35 2.10 27.87
C GLY A 7 0.35 1.03 27.45
N PHE A 8 0.76 -0.24 27.51
CA PHE A 8 -0.20 -1.32 27.63
C PHE A 8 -0.71 -1.30 29.07
N TYR A 9 -1.92 -0.78 29.27
CA TYR A 9 -2.69 -1.15 30.46
C TYR A 9 -3.24 -2.55 30.25
N GLU A 10 -3.17 -3.40 31.28
CA GLU A 10 -3.97 -4.62 31.35
C GLU A 10 -5.43 -4.30 30.96
N GLY A 11 -5.91 -4.86 29.85
CA GLY A 11 -7.35 -4.94 29.55
C GLY A 11 -7.93 -4.14 28.38
N MET A 12 -7.17 -3.30 27.63
CA MET A 12 -7.75 -2.60 26.46
C MET A 12 -6.82 -2.60 25.25
N LEU A 13 -7.18 -3.38 24.22
CA LEU A 13 -6.51 -3.34 22.92
C LEU A 13 -6.84 -2.02 22.20
N PRO A 14 -5.85 -1.34 21.57
CA PRO A 14 -6.11 -0.14 20.79
C PRO A 14 -7.10 -0.40 19.66
N THR A 15 -7.90 0.61 19.31
CA THR A 15 -8.84 0.47 18.19
C THR A 15 -8.10 0.24 16.88
N ARG A 16 -8.74 -0.45 15.93
CA ARG A 16 -8.14 -0.72 14.61
C ARG A 16 -7.76 0.55 13.86
N LYS A 17 -8.54 1.61 14.03
CA LYS A 17 -8.25 2.93 13.45
C LYS A 17 -6.94 3.50 14.02
N ALA A 18 -6.78 3.48 15.35
CA ALA A 18 -5.55 3.93 15.99
C ALA A 18 -4.33 3.11 15.55
N MET A 19 -4.47 1.79 15.45
CA MET A 19 -3.41 0.92 14.93
C MET A 19 -3.03 1.26 13.49
N ARG A 20 -4.01 1.52 12.61
CA ARG A 20 -3.74 1.94 11.22
C ARG A 20 -3.01 3.28 11.16
N GLU A 21 -3.41 4.25 11.97
CA GLU A 21 -2.74 5.56 12.03
C GLU A 21 -1.28 5.44 12.50
N ASP A 22 -1.03 4.59 13.49
CA ASP A 22 0.32 4.32 13.99
C ASP A 22 1.19 3.61 12.94
N VAL A 23 0.61 2.65 12.21
CA VAL A 23 1.27 1.97 11.08
C VAL A 23 1.62 2.96 9.97
N ILE A 24 0.70 3.84 9.57
CA ILE A 24 1.00 4.89 8.57
C ILE A 24 2.09 5.84 9.08
N ARG A 25 2.08 6.20 10.36
CA ARG A 25 3.17 7.00 10.96
C ARG A 25 4.50 6.27 10.92
N TYR A 26 4.51 4.95 11.14
CA TYR A 26 5.72 4.14 11.06
C TYR A 26 6.24 3.99 9.64
N LEU A 27 5.38 3.67 8.66
CA LEU A 27 5.78 3.59 7.26
C LEU A 27 6.40 4.89 6.73
N ARG A 28 5.96 6.05 7.23
CA ARG A 28 6.55 7.37 6.89
C ARG A 28 7.99 7.55 7.35
N THR A 29 8.49 6.67 8.20
CA THR A 29 9.89 6.67 8.63
C THR A 29 10.78 5.81 7.75
N PHE A 30 10.21 5.08 6.79
CA PHE A 30 10.96 4.26 5.85
C PHE A 30 11.68 5.16 4.85
N LYS A 31 12.78 4.64 4.30
CA LYS A 31 13.51 5.27 3.21
C LYS A 31 13.66 4.29 2.08
N ALA A 32 13.75 4.79 0.86
CA ALA A 32 14.19 3.99 -0.27
C ALA A 32 15.69 4.19 -0.49
N ARG A 33 16.34 3.18 -1.08
CA ARG A 33 17.68 3.27 -1.63
C ARG A 33 17.71 2.43 -2.90
N ALA A 34 17.71 3.09 -4.05
CA ALA A 34 17.99 2.44 -5.31
C ALA A 34 19.51 2.30 -5.51
N VAL A 35 19.94 1.14 -5.97
CA VAL A 35 21.29 0.85 -6.43
C VAL A 35 21.16 0.45 -7.90
N VAL A 36 21.66 1.32 -8.78
CA VAL A 36 21.61 1.12 -10.22
C VAL A 36 23.01 0.76 -10.69
N ASP A 37 23.17 -0.47 -11.15
CA ASP A 37 24.42 -0.98 -11.70
C ASP A 37 24.35 -1.05 -13.23
N ASN A 38 25.52 -1.20 -13.87
CA ASN A 38 25.58 -1.30 -15.33
C ASN A 38 25.20 -2.72 -15.78
N PRO A 39 24.53 -2.89 -16.92
CA PRO A 39 24.35 -4.24 -17.48
C PRO A 39 25.73 -4.91 -17.74
N PRO A 40 25.90 -6.20 -17.39
CA PRO A 40 24.87 -7.17 -17.03
C PRO A 40 24.58 -7.30 -15.52
N GLU A 41 25.14 -6.43 -14.67
CA GLU A 41 24.90 -6.49 -13.23
C GLU A 41 23.44 -6.17 -12.88
N LEU A 42 22.96 -6.77 -11.78
CA LEU A 42 21.59 -6.58 -11.29
C LEU A 42 21.49 -5.28 -10.49
N SER A 43 20.46 -4.49 -10.78
CA SER A 43 20.07 -3.34 -9.96
C SER A 43 19.12 -3.76 -8.84
N PHE A 44 19.13 -3.02 -7.73
CA PHE A 44 18.34 -3.32 -6.53
C PHE A 44 17.59 -2.10 -6.00
N LEU A 45 16.38 -2.32 -5.49
CA LEU A 45 15.65 -1.33 -4.70
C LEU A 45 15.52 -1.84 -3.27
N HIS A 46 16.18 -1.16 -2.33
CA HIS A 46 16.06 -1.45 -0.91
C HIS A 46 15.07 -0.50 -0.25
N ILE A 47 14.13 -1.06 0.52
CA ILE A 47 13.31 -0.30 1.46
C ILE A 47 13.95 -0.45 2.84
N LEU A 48 14.47 0.67 3.35
CA LEU A 48 15.17 0.75 4.62
C LEU A 48 14.18 1.01 5.75
N VAL A 49 13.99 0.01 6.59
CA VAL A 49 13.15 0.04 7.80
C VAL A 49 13.96 0.62 8.97
N PRO A 50 13.37 1.44 9.86
CA PRO A 50 14.08 1.96 11.04
C PRO A 50 14.63 0.85 11.94
N PRO A 51 15.73 1.11 12.68
CA PRO A 51 16.26 0.16 13.64
C PRO A 51 15.23 -0.22 14.72
N GLN A 52 15.31 -1.46 15.20
CA GLN A 52 14.39 -2.09 16.17
C GLN A 52 14.15 -1.32 17.49
N SER A 53 14.92 -0.26 17.77
CA SER A 53 14.68 0.70 18.87
C SER A 53 13.31 1.40 18.83
N ARG A 54 12.56 1.27 17.74
CA ARG A 54 11.16 1.72 17.60
C ARG A 54 10.26 0.54 17.19
N PRO A 55 10.13 -0.50 18.02
CA PRO A 55 9.38 -1.68 17.63
C PRO A 55 7.90 -1.32 17.55
N LEU A 56 7.24 -1.81 16.50
CA LEU A 56 5.78 -1.81 16.44
C LEU A 56 5.21 -2.97 17.27
N PRO A 57 3.92 -2.93 17.62
CA PRO A 57 3.27 -4.03 18.32
C PRO A 57 3.47 -5.38 17.61
N PRO A 58 3.46 -6.51 18.34
CA PRO A 58 3.53 -7.87 17.77
C PRO A 58 2.52 -8.15 16.65
N THR A 59 1.38 -7.45 16.63
CA THR A 59 0.35 -7.57 15.58
C THR A 59 0.75 -6.93 14.25
N CYS A 60 1.91 -6.28 14.17
CA CYS A 60 2.43 -5.56 13.02
C CYS A 60 3.74 -6.17 12.46
N MET A 61 4.04 -7.43 12.81
CA MET A 61 5.36 -8.05 12.56
C MET A 61 5.78 -8.16 11.08
N ASP A 62 4.88 -8.03 10.11
CA ASP A 62 5.21 -8.19 8.69
C ASP A 62 5.63 -6.89 7.96
N LEU A 63 5.73 -5.76 8.68
CA LEU A 63 5.99 -4.45 8.04
C LEU A 63 7.42 -4.28 7.48
N ASP A 64 8.28 -5.26 7.67
CA ASP A 64 9.57 -5.37 7.01
C ASP A 64 9.48 -6.06 5.63
N SER A 65 8.29 -6.53 5.24
CA SER A 65 8.02 -7.09 3.92
C SER A 65 7.25 -6.13 3.03
N ALA A 66 7.47 -6.23 1.72
CA ALA A 66 6.69 -5.51 0.72
C ALA A 66 6.52 -6.32 -0.56
N ARG A 67 5.44 -6.07 -1.30
CA ARG A 67 5.15 -6.69 -2.61
C ARG A 67 4.91 -5.61 -3.65
N ILE A 68 5.57 -5.73 -4.80
CA ILE A 68 5.31 -4.86 -5.95
C ILE A 68 3.92 -5.18 -6.50
N SER A 69 3.06 -4.17 -6.56
CA SER A 69 1.76 -4.28 -7.22
C SER A 69 1.87 -3.93 -8.71
N SER A 70 2.54 -2.84 -9.03
CA SER A 70 2.70 -2.34 -10.41
C SER A 70 3.83 -1.31 -10.51
N THR A 71 4.22 -1.00 -11.74
CA THR A 71 5.24 -0.01 -12.08
C THR A 71 4.81 0.80 -13.29
N ASP A 72 5.17 2.08 -13.34
CA ASP A 72 5.05 2.91 -14.55
C ASP A 72 6.19 3.93 -14.62
N LYS A 73 6.96 3.92 -15.70
CA LYS A 73 8.15 4.77 -15.90
C LYS A 73 9.10 4.74 -14.68
N ASN A 74 9.20 5.84 -13.94
CA ASN A 74 10.03 6.03 -12.75
C ASN A 74 9.33 5.64 -11.43
N LEU A 75 8.10 5.11 -11.49
CA LEU A 75 7.28 4.84 -10.32
C LEU A 75 7.17 3.34 -10.04
N VAL A 76 7.26 2.98 -8.76
CA VAL A 76 7.02 1.61 -8.27
C VAL A 76 5.99 1.68 -7.14
N ALA A 77 4.86 0.99 -7.31
CA ALA A 77 3.84 0.84 -6.29
C ALA A 77 4.00 -0.46 -5.53
N LEU A 78 4.07 -0.34 -4.20
CA LEU A 78 4.32 -1.44 -3.27
C LEU A 78 3.21 -1.51 -2.22
N TYR A 79 2.83 -2.73 -1.86
CA TYR A 79 2.13 -3.01 -0.61
C TYR A 79 3.16 -3.34 0.47
N ALA A 80 3.22 -2.52 1.52
CA ALA A 80 4.06 -2.80 2.69
C ALA A 80 3.24 -3.55 3.75
N GLY A 81 3.87 -4.52 4.41
CA GLY A 81 3.20 -5.39 5.36
C GLY A 81 2.31 -6.44 4.71
N GLY A 82 1.39 -6.97 5.51
CA GLY A 82 0.33 -7.85 5.03
C GLY A 82 -0.79 -7.11 4.28
N TYR A 83 -0.65 -5.81 4.08
CA TYR A 83 -1.72 -4.93 3.60
C TYR A 83 -2.25 -5.36 2.24
N ARG A 84 -3.56 -5.58 2.23
CA ARG A 84 -4.38 -5.83 1.05
C ARG A 84 -5.72 -5.15 1.30
N PRO A 85 -6.23 -4.33 0.39
CA PRO A 85 -7.56 -3.75 0.55
C PRO A 85 -8.62 -4.82 0.78
N GLY A 86 -9.47 -4.65 1.78
CA GLY A 86 -10.46 -5.64 2.18
C GLY A 86 -9.91 -6.79 3.03
N SER A 87 -8.63 -6.74 3.41
CA SER A 87 -8.04 -7.58 4.44
C SER A 87 -7.96 -6.84 5.78
N ASP A 88 -7.87 -7.65 6.82
CA ASP A 88 -7.72 -7.26 8.21
C ASP A 88 -6.26 -6.98 8.61
N LEU A 89 -5.33 -7.35 7.73
CA LEU A 89 -3.89 -7.18 7.92
C LEU A 89 -3.48 -5.71 7.84
N LEU A 90 -2.51 -5.34 8.66
CA LEU A 90 -2.00 -3.98 8.76
C LEU A 90 -0.89 -3.72 7.73
N GLY A 91 -0.76 -2.44 7.38
CA GLY A 91 0.25 -1.92 6.46
C GLY A 91 -0.33 -0.78 5.63
N GLY A 92 0.21 -0.60 4.44
CA GLY A 92 -0.23 0.45 3.54
C GLY A 92 0.48 0.42 2.21
N TYR A 93 0.29 1.47 1.44
CA TYR A 93 0.93 1.64 0.14
C TYR A 93 2.23 2.44 0.30
N LEU A 94 3.27 2.00 -0.39
CA LEU A 94 4.48 2.79 -0.62
C LEU A 94 4.63 3.04 -2.12
N ILE A 95 4.86 4.30 -2.50
CA ILE A 95 5.18 4.68 -3.87
C ILE A 95 6.61 5.18 -3.89
N TYR A 96 7.49 4.45 -4.56
CA TYR A 96 8.83 4.92 -4.84
C TYR A 96 8.84 5.67 -6.17
N ASP A 97 9.43 6.87 -6.17
CA ASP A 97 9.67 7.69 -7.35
C ASP A 97 11.18 7.86 -7.55
N ALA A 98 11.70 7.19 -8.58
CA ALA A 98 13.11 7.21 -8.92
C ALA A 98 13.59 8.55 -9.50
N SER A 99 12.68 9.43 -9.95
CA SER A 99 13.06 10.72 -10.55
C SER A 99 13.65 11.70 -9.54
N ASN A 100 13.24 11.57 -8.28
CA ASN A 100 13.64 12.44 -7.18
C ASN A 100 14.07 11.66 -5.93
N ASP A 101 14.28 10.35 -6.07
CA ASP A 101 14.62 9.39 -5.01
C ASP A 101 13.71 9.53 -3.76
N SER A 102 12.40 9.61 -4.00
CA SER A 102 11.42 9.82 -2.93
C SER A 102 10.56 8.58 -2.67
N LEU A 103 10.15 8.42 -1.41
CA LEU A 103 9.23 7.37 -0.98
C LEU A 103 8.00 8.00 -0.34
N SER A 104 6.85 7.86 -0.99
CA SER A 104 5.56 8.37 -0.51
C SER A 104 4.75 7.26 0.17
N VAL A 105 4.07 7.61 1.26
CA VAL A 105 3.14 6.70 1.95
C VAL A 105 1.71 7.12 1.66
N ILE A 106 0.93 6.23 1.04
CA ILE A 106 -0.49 6.49 0.78
C ILE A 106 -1.33 5.80 1.87
N PRO A 107 -2.29 6.51 2.49
CA PRO A 107 -3.17 5.91 3.50
C PRO A 107 -3.99 4.76 2.90
N PRO A 108 -4.46 3.82 3.74
CA PRO A 108 -5.27 2.71 3.26
C PRO A 108 -6.64 3.21 2.76
N LEU A 109 -7.29 2.40 1.93
CA LEU A 109 -8.65 2.67 1.49
C LEU A 109 -9.66 2.78 2.64
N PRO A 110 -10.71 3.61 2.49
CA PRO A 110 -11.85 3.63 3.39
C PRO A 110 -12.47 2.23 3.46
N SER A 111 -12.70 1.72 4.67
CA SER A 111 -12.93 0.29 4.90
C SER A 111 -14.35 -0.20 4.60
N ASP A 112 -15.33 0.69 4.49
CA ASP A 112 -16.74 0.34 4.75
C ASP A 112 -17.41 -0.45 3.60
N ASP A 113 -16.86 -0.36 2.39
CA ASP A 113 -17.43 -0.99 1.19
C ASP A 113 -16.70 -2.26 0.73
N LEU A 114 -15.62 -2.64 1.40
CA LEU A 114 -14.76 -3.75 0.98
C LEU A 114 -15.33 -5.08 1.47
N ARG A 115 -15.56 -6.03 0.56
CA ARG A 115 -16.12 -7.37 0.88
C ARG A 115 -15.11 -8.50 0.70
N GLY A 116 -13.82 -8.17 0.79
CA GLY A 116 -12.70 -9.09 0.69
C GLY A 116 -11.56 -8.52 -0.16
N ALA A 117 -10.40 -9.19 -0.11
CA ALA A 117 -9.24 -8.81 -0.89
C ALA A 117 -9.28 -9.35 -2.31
N MET A 118 -8.89 -8.51 -3.28
CA MET A 118 -8.70 -8.90 -4.68
C MET A 118 -7.37 -9.62 -4.93
N GLY A 119 -6.37 -9.41 -4.08
CA GLY A 119 -5.04 -10.01 -4.20
C GLY A 119 -3.93 -9.03 -3.81
N HIS A 120 -2.71 -9.30 -4.27
CA HIS A 120 -1.50 -8.50 -4.01
C HIS A 120 -1.03 -7.67 -5.20
N GLN A 121 -1.82 -7.61 -6.28
CA GLN A 121 -1.48 -6.95 -7.55
C GLN A 121 -2.67 -6.18 -8.13
N SER A 122 -3.60 -5.77 -7.27
CA SER A 122 -4.83 -5.06 -7.66
C SER A 122 -4.66 -3.54 -7.76
N ALA A 123 -3.49 -3.00 -7.36
CA ALA A 123 -3.18 -1.58 -7.53
C ALA A 123 -2.34 -1.34 -8.79
N VAL A 124 -2.76 -0.37 -9.59
CA VAL A 124 -2.07 0.11 -10.78
C VAL A 124 -1.64 1.55 -10.57
N ILE A 125 -0.35 1.82 -10.73
CA ILE A 125 0.19 3.19 -10.76
C ILE A 125 0.44 3.64 -12.18
N MET A 126 0.19 4.92 -12.44
CA MET A 126 0.52 5.60 -13.69
C MET A 126 0.98 7.01 -13.41
N CYS A 127 1.99 7.50 -14.13
CA CYS A 127 2.30 8.92 -14.18
C CYS A 127 1.08 9.69 -14.69
N ASP A 128 0.79 10.85 -14.10
CA ASP A 128 -0.29 11.71 -14.59
C ASP A 128 0.11 12.25 -15.98
N PRO A 129 -0.64 11.94 -17.05
CA PRO A 129 -0.31 12.41 -18.39
C PRO A 129 -0.47 13.93 -18.54
N HIS A 130 -1.16 14.59 -17.61
CA HIS A 130 -1.52 16.01 -17.69
C HIS A 130 -0.93 16.87 -16.56
N GLY A 131 -0.01 16.36 -15.74
CA GLY A 131 0.54 17.14 -14.63
C GLY A 131 1.76 16.52 -13.94
N GLU A 132 2.27 17.21 -12.92
CA GLU A 132 3.40 16.77 -12.12
C GLU A 132 2.94 15.85 -10.97
N GLY A 133 2.69 14.58 -11.29
CA GLY A 133 2.28 13.61 -10.28
C GLY A 133 1.96 12.22 -10.84
N TYR A 134 1.18 11.48 -10.07
CA TYR A 134 0.76 10.13 -10.40
C TYR A 134 -0.66 9.84 -9.95
N LEU A 135 -1.23 8.84 -10.61
CA LEU A 135 -2.50 8.22 -10.28
C LEU A 135 -2.22 6.82 -9.75
N LEU A 136 -2.79 6.49 -8.61
CA LEU A 136 -2.83 5.14 -8.07
C LEU A 136 -4.29 4.68 -8.08
N ALA A 137 -4.58 3.65 -8.85
CA ALA A 137 -5.90 3.04 -8.95
C ALA A 137 -5.90 1.70 -8.23
N GLU A 138 -6.86 1.46 -7.35
CA GLU A 138 -7.08 0.16 -6.71
C GLU A 138 -8.35 -0.49 -7.26
N LEU A 139 -8.22 -1.74 -7.71
CA LEU A 139 -9.36 -2.61 -7.97
C LEU A 139 -9.84 -3.27 -6.66
N ILE A 140 -11.11 -3.04 -6.30
CA ILE A 140 -11.71 -3.56 -5.07
C ILE A 140 -12.84 -4.54 -5.34
N LYS A 141 -13.04 -5.48 -4.40
CA LYS A 141 -14.21 -6.36 -4.39
C LYS A 141 -15.38 -5.67 -3.68
N LYS A 142 -16.43 -5.38 -4.43
CA LYS A 142 -17.73 -4.92 -3.94
C LYS A 142 -18.63 -6.12 -3.61
N GLY A 143 -19.75 -5.84 -2.94
CA GLY A 143 -20.81 -6.83 -2.72
C GLY A 143 -21.44 -7.32 -4.04
N GLY A 144 -22.09 -8.48 -4.01
CA GLY A 144 -22.86 -8.98 -5.17
C GLY A 144 -22.03 -9.47 -6.35
N GLY A 145 -20.76 -9.82 -6.15
CA GLY A 145 -19.88 -10.30 -7.23
C GLY A 145 -19.42 -9.20 -8.17
N LEU A 146 -19.40 -7.95 -7.69
CA LEU A 146 -18.97 -6.80 -8.46
C LEU A 146 -17.55 -6.35 -8.06
N ALA A 147 -16.86 -5.73 -8.99
CA ALA A 147 -15.62 -5.00 -8.80
C ALA A 147 -15.88 -3.49 -8.91
N GLY A 148 -15.09 -2.69 -8.20
CA GLY A 148 -15.05 -1.24 -8.37
C GLY A 148 -13.63 -0.73 -8.32
N VAL A 149 -13.45 0.55 -8.64
CA VAL A 149 -12.14 1.18 -8.64
C VAL A 149 -12.14 2.38 -7.71
N TRP A 150 -11.09 2.50 -6.91
CA TRP A 150 -10.77 3.72 -6.17
C TRP A 150 -9.54 4.36 -6.77
N LEU A 151 -9.53 5.68 -6.85
CA LEU A 151 -8.45 6.46 -7.42
C LEU A 151 -7.85 7.39 -6.38
N TRP A 152 -6.53 7.46 -6.36
CA TRP A 152 -5.73 8.42 -5.61
C TRP A 152 -4.92 9.25 -6.60
N LYS A 153 -4.95 10.58 -6.44
CA LYS A 153 -4.19 11.52 -7.27
C LYS A 153 -3.20 12.27 -6.40
N SER A 154 -1.91 12.15 -6.68
CA SER A 154 -0.86 12.77 -5.85
C SER A 154 -0.83 14.29 -5.95
N SER A 155 -1.21 14.85 -7.10
CA SER A 155 -1.21 16.29 -7.38
C SER A 155 -2.48 17.03 -6.94
N ALA A 156 -3.42 16.34 -6.29
CA ALA A 156 -4.59 17.00 -5.70
C ALA A 156 -4.17 17.89 -4.52
N PRO A 157 -4.81 19.05 -4.26
CA PRO A 157 -4.48 19.90 -3.11
C PRO A 157 -4.61 19.18 -1.77
N GLU A 158 -5.60 18.29 -1.67
CA GLU A 158 -5.80 17.36 -0.56
C GLU A 158 -5.98 15.94 -1.12
N PRO A 159 -4.88 15.20 -1.32
CA PRO A 159 -4.93 13.86 -1.87
C PRO A 159 -5.77 12.94 -0.98
N LYS A 160 -6.80 12.35 -1.59
CA LYS A 160 -7.69 11.37 -0.96
C LYS A 160 -8.12 10.33 -1.96
N TRP A 161 -8.50 9.17 -1.44
CA TRP A 161 -9.16 8.14 -2.22
C TRP A 161 -10.55 8.62 -2.67
N VAL A 162 -10.84 8.49 -3.96
CA VAL A 162 -12.14 8.78 -4.56
C VAL A 162 -12.65 7.55 -5.30
N SER A 163 -13.87 7.12 -5.01
CA SER A 163 -14.49 6.01 -5.75
C SER A 163 -14.81 6.47 -7.17
N VAL A 164 -14.37 5.69 -8.15
CA VAL A 164 -14.77 5.88 -9.55
C VAL A 164 -16.21 5.38 -9.71
N PRO A 165 -17.11 6.14 -10.34
CA PRO A 165 -18.47 5.69 -10.64
C PRO A 165 -18.46 4.43 -11.50
N GLY A 166 -19.36 3.50 -11.19
CA GLY A 166 -19.51 2.24 -11.91
C GLY A 166 -19.03 1.02 -11.13
N SER A 167 -19.39 -0.14 -11.67
CA SER A 167 -18.97 -1.44 -11.20
C SER A 167 -19.05 -2.44 -12.32
N HIS A 168 -18.13 -3.40 -12.32
CA HIS A 168 -18.09 -4.46 -13.34
C HIS A 168 -18.29 -5.81 -12.67
N PRO A 169 -18.93 -6.79 -13.32
CA PRO A 169 -19.01 -8.14 -12.78
C PRO A 169 -17.61 -8.71 -12.64
N LEU A 170 -17.33 -9.34 -11.51
CA LEU A 170 -16.14 -10.16 -11.36
C LEU A 170 -16.27 -11.39 -12.26
N PRO A 171 -15.17 -11.84 -12.88
CA PRO A 171 -15.20 -13.07 -13.64
C PRO A 171 -15.61 -14.24 -12.72
N PRO A 172 -16.31 -15.25 -13.27
CA PRO A 172 -16.62 -16.45 -12.52
C PRO A 172 -15.32 -17.08 -12.00
N SER A 173 -15.39 -17.75 -10.85
CA SER A 173 -14.25 -18.35 -10.13
C SER A 173 -13.50 -19.46 -10.89
N ARG A 174 -13.81 -19.67 -12.17
CA ARG A 174 -13.14 -20.60 -13.07
C ARG A 174 -12.42 -19.81 -14.15
N PHE A 175 -11.11 -19.68 -14.00
CA PHE A 175 -10.23 -19.37 -15.13
C PHE A 175 -9.48 -20.66 -15.49
N THR A 176 -9.64 -21.12 -16.72
CA THR A 176 -8.81 -22.18 -17.31
C THR A 176 -7.73 -21.48 -18.12
N VAL A 177 -6.47 -21.72 -17.75
CA VAL A 177 -5.35 -21.33 -18.61
C VAL A 177 -5.16 -22.49 -19.57
N ASP A 178 -5.56 -22.30 -20.83
CA ASP A 178 -5.17 -23.24 -21.88
C ASP A 178 -3.65 -23.16 -21.98
N SER A 179 -3.00 -24.28 -21.69
CA SER A 179 -1.56 -24.40 -21.85
C SER A 179 -1.30 -24.50 -23.36
N CYS A 180 -0.66 -23.47 -23.93
CA CYS A 180 -0.09 -23.55 -25.27
C CYS A 180 1.12 -24.51 -25.29
#